data_AF-A0A0B8QMP9-F1
#
_entry.id   AF-A0A0B8QMP9-F1
#
_cell.length_a   1.000
_cell.length_b   1.000
_cell.length_c   1.000
_cell.angle_alpha   90.00
_cell.angle_beta   90.00
_cell.angle_gamma   90.00
#
_symmetry.space_group_name_H-M   'P 1'
#
loop_
_entity.id
_entity.type
_entity.pdbx_description
1 polymer ?
#
loop_
_entity_poly.entity_id
_entity_poly.type
_entity_poly.pdbx_seq_one_letter_code
_entity_poly.pdbx_strand_id
1 'polypeptide(L)'
;MSNPVTYSMAFAGAFLWAIYCNVVKRLANGTNAITLFFLMTALVLWFQYGLSSEPALNINLESSITVIIAGILMAGGYGLWNLGIMHGNMVLLATLSYFTPIFSTLISSVILGIALSHGFWQGVIMVVIGSLICWRATKNS
;
A
#
# COMPACT_ATOMS: atom_id res chain seq x y z
N MET A 1 7.81 -14.57 -22.77
CA MET A 1 6.47 -14.04 -23.09
C MET A 1 5.42 -15.02 -22.58
N SER A 2 5.50 -15.33 -21.29
CA SER A 2 5.09 -16.61 -20.71
C SER A 2 4.24 -16.34 -19.50
N ASN A 3 2.97 -15.98 -19.72
CA ASN A 3 1.80 -16.14 -18.83
C ASN A 3 0.67 -15.19 -19.29
N PRO A 4 -0.14 -15.58 -20.30
CA PRO A 4 -1.26 -14.75 -20.78
C PRO A 4 -2.31 -14.46 -19.69
N VAL A 5 -2.42 -15.34 -18.69
CA VAL A 5 -3.34 -15.22 -17.55
C VAL A 5 -3.03 -14.00 -16.68
N THR A 6 -1.75 -13.71 -16.42
CA THR A 6 -1.34 -12.57 -15.58
C THR A 6 -1.65 -11.24 -16.26
N TYR A 7 -1.53 -11.17 -17.59
CA TYR A 7 -1.89 -9.98 -18.35
C TYR A 7 -3.41 -9.76 -18.38
N SER A 8 -4.21 -10.83 -18.54
CA SER A 8 -5.67 -10.72 -18.44
C SER A 8 -6.13 -10.33 -17.03
N MET A 9 -5.47 -10.84 -15.99
CA MET A 9 -5.74 -10.42 -14.60
C MET A 9 -5.35 -8.97 -14.35
N ALA A 10 -4.22 -8.51 -14.89
CA ALA A 10 -3.80 -7.11 -14.79
C ALA A 10 -4.79 -6.18 -15.52
N PHE A 11 -5.30 -6.59 -16.67
CA PHE A 11 -6.32 -5.85 -17.42
C PHE A 11 -7.66 -5.78 -16.65
N ALA A 12 -8.12 -6.90 -16.11
CA ALA A 12 -9.30 -6.92 -15.23
C ALA A 12 -9.09 -6.06 -13.98
N GLY A 13 -7.89 -6.11 -13.38
CA GLY A 13 -7.49 -5.27 -12.26
C GLY A 13 -7.53 -3.78 -12.58
N ALA A 14 -7.10 -3.38 -13.78
CA ALA A 14 -7.19 -1.99 -14.24
C ALA A 14 -8.65 -1.51 -14.40
N PHE A 15 -9.54 -2.37 -14.91
CA PHE A 15 -10.98 -2.05 -14.99
C PHE A 15 -11.63 -1.95 -13.61
N LEU A 16 -11.32 -2.89 -12.71
CA LEU A 16 -11.79 -2.83 -11.32
C LEU A 16 -11.28 -1.59 -10.59
N TRP A 17 -10.02 -1.21 -10.82
CA TRP A 17 -9.43 0.01 -10.29
C TRP A 17 -10.13 1.26 -10.84
N ALA A 18 -10.43 1.29 -12.14
CA ALA A 18 -11.15 2.40 -12.76
C ALA A 18 -12.60 2.52 -12.22
N ILE A 19 -13.29 1.40 -12.02
CA ILE A 19 -14.62 1.36 -11.39
C ILE A 19 -14.53 1.84 -9.94
N TYR A 20 -13.55 1.35 -9.17
CA TYR A 20 -13.27 1.79 -7.81
C TYR A 20 -13.08 3.31 -7.72
N CYS A 21 -12.18 3.88 -8.53
CA CYS A 21 -11.92 5.31 -8.54
C CYS A 21 -13.18 6.14 -8.85
N ASN A 22 -14.07 5.65 -9.71
CA ASN A 22 -15.30 6.36 -10.07
C ASN A 22 -16.42 6.20 -9.04
N VAL A 23 -16.64 4.98 -8.53
CA VAL A 23 -17.70 4.69 -7.55
C VAL A 23 -17.36 5.31 -6.21
N VAL A 24 -16.12 5.18 -5.74
CA VAL A 24 -15.70 5.75 -4.45
C VAL A 24 -15.67 7.26 -4.51
N LYS A 25 -15.24 7.88 -5.60
CA LYS A 25 -15.34 9.34 -5.77
C LYS A 25 -16.78 9.84 -5.69
N ARG A 26 -17.74 9.04 -6.18
CA ARG A 26 -19.18 9.37 -6.12
C ARG A 26 -19.80 9.12 -4.74
N LEU A 27 -19.33 8.12 -3.99
CA LEU A 27 -19.84 7.80 -2.65
C LEU A 27 -19.16 8.59 -1.53
N ALA A 28 -17.95 9.11 -1.75
CA ALA A 28 -17.12 9.78 -0.76
C ALA A 28 -17.63 11.16 -0.30
N ASN A 29 -18.77 11.65 -0.81
CA ASN A 29 -19.51 12.89 -0.44
C ASN A 29 -19.14 13.50 0.95
N GLY A 30 -17.96 14.11 1.07
CA GLY A 30 -17.42 14.68 2.31
C GLY A 30 -17.10 13.73 3.48
N THR A 31 -17.23 12.40 3.35
CA THR A 31 -17.07 11.45 4.48
C THR A 31 -15.89 10.50 4.24
N ASN A 32 -15.23 10.03 5.31
CA ASN A 32 -14.07 9.13 5.28
C ASN A 32 -14.35 7.82 4.50
N ALA A 33 -14.16 7.86 3.19
CA ALA A 33 -14.42 6.77 2.24
C ALA A 33 -13.53 5.53 2.45
N ILE A 34 -12.48 5.67 3.27
CA ILE A 34 -11.54 4.61 3.63
C ILE A 34 -12.27 3.43 4.31
N THR A 35 -13.22 3.69 5.21
CA THR A 35 -13.95 2.62 5.91
C THR A 35 -14.79 1.77 4.96
N LEU A 36 -15.47 2.41 4.01
CA LEU A 36 -16.23 1.72 2.98
C LEU A 36 -15.31 0.89 2.07
N PHE A 37 -14.15 1.45 1.71
CA PHE A 37 -13.16 0.74 0.89
C PHE A 37 -12.66 -0.53 1.58
N PHE A 38 -12.33 -0.47 2.87
CA PHE A 38 -11.95 -1.66 3.64
C PHE A 38 -13.06 -2.70 3.68
N LEU A 39 -14.32 -2.27 3.87
CA LEU A 39 -15.46 -3.18 3.95
C LEU A 39 -15.73 -3.87 2.61
N MET A 40 -15.67 -3.13 1.50
CA MET A 40 -15.77 -3.72 0.15
C MET A 40 -14.59 -4.65 -0.16
N THR A 41 -13.37 -4.29 0.24
CA THR A 41 -12.18 -5.14 0.04
C THR A 41 -12.32 -6.45 0.81
N ALA A 42 -12.81 -6.41 2.05
CA ALA A 42 -13.10 -7.59 2.83
C ALA A 42 -14.16 -8.48 2.14
N LEU A 43 -15.26 -7.90 1.65
CA LEU A 43 -16.30 -8.64 0.93
C LEU A 43 -15.78 -9.31 -0.35
N VAL A 44 -14.95 -8.60 -1.12
CA VAL A 44 -14.34 -9.15 -2.34
C VAL A 44 -13.38 -10.30 -2.00
N LEU A 45 -12.56 -10.17 -0.95
CA LEU A 45 -11.66 -11.23 -0.50
C LEU A 45 -12.43 -12.47 -0.01
N TRP A 46 -13.53 -12.28 0.73
CA TRP A 46 -14.41 -13.37 1.15
C TRP A 46 -15.09 -14.05 -0.05
N PHE A 47 -15.55 -13.28 -1.02
CA PHE A 47 -16.14 -13.82 -2.25
C PHE A 47 -15.12 -14.58 -3.10
N GLN A 48 -13.90 -14.06 -3.22
CA GLN A 48 -12.79 -14.73 -3.89
C GLN A 48 -12.41 -16.03 -3.17
N TYR A 49 -12.32 -16.02 -1.84
CA TYR A 49 -12.07 -17.23 -1.06
C TYR A 49 -13.18 -18.29 -1.25
N GLY A 50 -14.44 -17.87 -1.36
CA GLY A 50 -15.56 -18.78 -1.64
C GLY A 50 -15.57 -19.36 -3.06
N LEU A 51 -14.97 -18.68 -4.04
CA LEU A 51 -14.85 -19.15 -5.43
C LEU A 51 -13.55 -19.90 -5.71
N SER A 52 -12.50 -19.64 -4.93
CA SER A 52 -11.21 -20.32 -5.04
C SER A 52 -11.26 -21.68 -4.36
N SER A 53 -10.75 -22.70 -5.05
CA SER A 53 -10.46 -24.03 -4.49
C SER A 53 -9.15 -24.02 -3.69
N GLU A 54 -8.95 -23.00 -2.85
CA GLU A 54 -7.83 -22.92 -1.92
C GLU A 54 -8.06 -23.91 -0.75
N PRO A 55 -7.00 -24.50 -0.17
CA PRO A 55 -7.13 -25.39 0.97
C PRO A 55 -7.87 -24.71 2.12
N ALA A 56 -8.58 -25.49 2.94
CA ALA A 56 -9.24 -24.98 4.13
C ALA A 56 -8.25 -24.13 4.95
N LEU A 57 -8.65 -22.88 5.27
CA LEU A 57 -7.89 -21.96 6.11
C LEU A 57 -7.33 -22.70 7.32
N ASN A 58 -6.03 -22.99 7.30
CA ASN A 58 -5.33 -23.53 8.45
C ASN A 58 -5.15 -22.38 9.43
N ILE A 59 -6.14 -22.20 10.31
CA ILE A 59 -6.10 -21.19 11.36
C ILE A 59 -5.04 -21.62 12.37
N ASN A 60 -3.80 -21.22 12.10
CA ASN A 60 -2.70 -21.29 13.04
C ASN A 60 -2.68 -20.01 13.88
N LEU A 61 -2.26 -20.14 15.14
CA LEU A 61 -2.15 -19.01 16.08
C LEU A 61 -1.17 -17.96 15.53
N GLU A 62 -0.07 -18.41 14.93
CA GLU A 62 0.94 -17.54 14.31
C GLU A 62 0.35 -16.71 13.17
N SER A 63 -0.29 -17.35 12.19
CA SER A 63 -0.90 -16.66 11.04
C SER A 63 -2.02 -15.71 11.47
N SER A 64 -2.80 -16.07 12.49
CA SER A 64 -3.86 -15.21 13.03
C SER A 64 -3.30 -13.95 13.65
N ILE A 65 -2.20 -14.07 14.42
CA ILE A 65 -1.50 -12.93 15.01
C ILE A 65 -0.93 -12.04 13.90
N THR A 66 -0.30 -12.61 12.86
CA THR A 66 0.23 -11.82 11.73
C THR A 66 -0.85 -11.03 11.02
N VAL A 67 -2.03 -11.61 10.77
CA VAL A 67 -3.16 -10.93 10.12
C VAL A 67 -3.71 -9.81 11.00
N ILE A 68 -3.83 -10.04 12.31
CA ILE A 68 -4.28 -9.00 13.26
C ILE A 68 -3.28 -7.83 13.29
N ILE A 69 -1.98 -8.12 13.41
CA ILE A 69 -0.94 -7.08 13.41
C ILE A 69 -0.94 -6.31 12.09
N ALA A 70 -1.01 -7.00 10.95
CA ALA A 70 -1.09 -6.37 9.64
C ALA A 70 -2.34 -5.48 9.52
N GLY A 71 -3.49 -5.93 10.01
CA GLY A 71 -4.73 -5.16 10.05
C GLY A 71 -4.61 -3.89 10.90
N ILE A 72 -4.03 -3.98 12.10
CA ILE A 72 -3.79 -2.83 12.98
C ILE A 72 -2.82 -1.83 12.33
N LEU A 73 -1.71 -2.31 11.76
CA LEU A 73 -0.74 -1.46 11.07
C LEU A 73 -1.36 -0.75 9.86
N MET A 74 -2.19 -1.47 9.09
CA MET A 74 -2.88 -0.90 7.94
C MET A 74 -3.89 0.17 8.39
N ALA A 75 -4.78 -0.14 9.34
CA ALA A 75 -5.77 0.80 9.85
C ALA A 75 -5.11 2.04 10.50
N GLY A 76 -4.07 1.83 11.30
CA GLY A 76 -3.27 2.90 11.90
C GLY A 76 -2.57 3.77 10.86
N GLY A 77 -1.98 3.15 9.83
CA GLY A 77 -1.33 3.85 8.71
C GLY A 77 -2.31 4.76 7.96
N TYR A 78 -3.51 4.26 7.63
CA TYR A 78 -4.55 5.09 7.00
C TYR A 78 -5.09 6.19 7.92
N GLY A 79 -5.21 5.93 9.23
CA GLY A 79 -5.57 6.96 10.21
C GLY A 79 -4.54 8.09 10.27
N LEU A 80 -3.24 7.74 10.36
CA LEU A 80 -2.13 8.68 10.34
C LEU A 80 -2.03 9.44 9.01
N TRP A 81 -2.29 8.78 7.88
CA TRP A 81 -2.35 9.41 6.56
C TRP A 81 -3.44 10.47 6.49
N ASN A 82 -4.64 10.16 7.00
CA ASN A 82 -5.75 11.11 7.03
C ASN A 82 -5.45 12.32 7.94
N LEU A 83 -4.87 12.08 9.13
CA LEU A 83 -4.40 13.14 10.01
C LEU A 83 -3.32 14.01 9.33
N GLY A 84 -2.39 13.39 8.60
CA GLY A 84 -1.32 14.07 7.86
C GLY A 84 -1.84 14.92 6.70
N ILE A 85 -2.91 14.51 6.02
CA ILE A 85 -3.56 15.32 4.98
C ILE A 85 -4.32 16.50 5.59
N MET A 86 -5.06 16.29 6.69
CA MET A 86 -5.91 17.34 7.26
C MET A 86 -5.12 18.38 8.07
N HIS A 87 -4.02 18.01 8.73
CA HIS A 87 -3.29 18.89 9.66
C HIS A 87 -1.80 19.04 9.34
N GLY A 88 -1.26 18.27 8.40
CA GLY A 88 0.17 18.21 8.11
C GLY A 88 0.58 19.02 6.87
N ASN A 89 1.90 19.12 6.67
CA ASN A 89 2.45 19.68 5.43
C ASN A 89 2.44 18.59 4.34
N MET A 90 1.56 18.73 3.33
CA MET A 90 1.45 17.79 2.21
C MET A 90 2.78 17.55 1.48
N VAL A 91 3.65 18.56 1.40
CA VAL A 91 4.98 18.43 0.78
C VAL A 91 5.89 17.51 1.60
N LEU A 92 5.87 17.67 2.93
CA LEU A 92 6.63 16.80 3.83
C LEU A 92 6.11 15.37 3.76
N LEU A 93 4.79 15.19 3.72
CA LEU A 93 4.16 13.87 3.61
C LEU A 93 4.51 13.18 2.28
N ALA A 94 4.49 13.91 1.16
CA ALA A 94 4.91 13.41 -0.13
C ALA A 94 6.41 13.03 -0.14
N THR A 95 7.25 13.87 0.46
CA THR A 95 8.69 13.62 0.59
C THR A 95 8.95 12.35 1.41
N LEU A 96 8.28 12.18 2.54
CA LEU A 96 8.36 10.99 3.40
C LEU A 96 7.84 9.73 2.69
N SER A 97 6.82 9.85 1.84
CA SER A 97 6.28 8.71 1.08
C SER A 97 7.31 8.12 0.10
N TYR A 98 8.25 8.93 -0.41
CA TYR A 98 9.35 8.41 -1.22
C TYR A 98 10.31 7.52 -0.44
N PHE A 99 10.34 7.60 0.89
CA PHE A 99 11.14 6.70 1.73
C PHE A 99 10.43 5.37 2.03
N THR A 100 9.14 5.23 1.74
CA THR A 100 8.39 3.98 2.00
C THR A 100 9.03 2.75 1.35
N PRO A 101 9.49 2.77 0.08
CA PRO A 101 10.18 1.65 -0.52
C PRO A 101 11.49 1.31 0.20
N ILE A 102 12.22 2.33 0.69
CA ILE A 102 13.48 2.14 1.43
C ILE A 102 13.22 1.38 2.74
N PHE A 103 12.26 1.86 3.53
CA PHE A 103 11.88 1.21 4.78
C PHE A 103 11.31 -0.19 4.55
N SER A 104 10.48 -0.37 3.51
CA SER A 104 9.93 -1.68 3.14
C SER A 104 11.04 -2.70 2.84
N THR A 105 12.05 -2.32 2.05
CA THR A 105 13.16 -3.22 1.72
C THR A 105 14.08 -3.46 2.93
N LEU A 106 14.32 -2.45 3.76
CA LEU A 106 15.09 -2.61 5.01
C LEU A 106 14.39 -3.59 5.96
N ILE A 107 13.11 -3.39 6.23
CA ILE A 107 12.32 -4.29 7.08
C ILE A 107 12.30 -5.70 6.48
N SER A 108 12.08 -5.82 5.17
CA SER A 108 12.11 -7.12 4.48
C SER A 108 13.47 -7.82 4.61
N SER A 109 14.57 -7.07 4.55
CA SER A 109 15.91 -7.63 4.74
C SER A 109 16.19 -8.11 6.15
N VAL A 110 15.65 -7.42 7.15
CA VAL A 110 15.75 -7.83 8.56
C VAL A 110 14.92 -9.09 8.79
N ILE A 111 13.70 -9.15 8.24
CA ILE A 111 12.81 -10.32 8.34
C ILE A 111 13.40 -11.54 7.62
N LEU A 112 13.96 -11.36 6.42
CA LEU A 112 14.49 -12.45 5.60
C LEU A 112 15.97 -12.78 5.89
N GLY A 113 16.67 -11.97 6.68
CA GLY A 113 18.09 -12.13 6.97
C GLY A 113 19.02 -11.95 5.76
N ILE A 114 18.58 -11.26 4.71
CA ILE A 114 19.32 -11.11 3.45
C ILE A 114 20.10 -9.79 3.45
N ALA A 115 21.39 -9.84 3.12
CA ALA A 115 22.20 -8.63 2.98
C ALA A 115 21.75 -7.80 1.77
N LEU A 116 21.60 -6.48 1.98
CA LEU A 116 21.26 -5.52 0.93
C LEU A 116 22.38 -5.41 -0.11
N SER A 117 22.00 -5.50 -1.39
CA SER A 117 22.93 -5.39 -2.50
C SER A 117 23.45 -3.96 -2.70
N HIS A 118 24.56 -3.81 -3.40
CA HIS A 118 25.13 -2.49 -3.74
C HIS A 118 24.15 -1.60 -4.54
N GLY A 119 23.29 -2.21 -5.37
CA GLY A 119 22.26 -1.50 -6.13
C GLY A 119 21.15 -0.92 -5.25
N PHE A 120 20.85 -1.54 -4.10
CA PHE A 120 19.91 -0.97 -3.13
C PHE A 120 20.41 0.37 -2.59
N TRP A 121 21.68 0.43 -2.18
CA TRP A 121 22.28 1.66 -1.63
C TRP A 121 22.35 2.79 -2.65
N GLN A 122 22.59 2.48 -3.93
CA GLN A 122 22.48 3.47 -5.02
C GLN A 122 21.04 3.99 -5.16
N GLY A 123 20.04 3.12 -5.06
CA GLY A 123 18.64 3.50 -5.05
C GLY A 123 18.27 4.42 -3.88
N VAL A 124 18.75 4.09 -2.67
CA VAL A 124 18.54 4.94 -1.47
C VAL A 124 19.11 6.34 -1.69
N ILE A 125 20.34 6.45 -2.22
CA ILE A 125 20.97 7.73 -2.50
C ILE A 125 20.16 8.53 -3.53
N MET A 126 19.70 7.90 -4.61
CA MET A 126 18.87 8.58 -5.61
C MET A 126 17.55 9.11 -5.03
N VAL A 127 16.89 8.31 -4.19
CA VAL A 127 15.63 8.71 -3.53
C VAL A 127 15.87 9.86 -2.55
N VAL A 128 16.93 9.82 -1.74
CA VAL A 128 17.31 10.90 -0.81
C VAL A 128 17.59 12.20 -1.56
N ILE A 129 18.33 12.12 -2.67
CA ILE A 129 18.63 13.28 -3.51
C ILE A 129 17.33 13.83 -4.12
N GLY A 130 16.49 12.96 -4.70
CA GLY A 130 15.21 13.34 -5.28
C GLY A 130 14.28 14.01 -4.26
N SER A 131 14.19 13.44 -3.05
CA SER A 131 13.36 13.97 -1.96
C SER A 131 13.85 15.35 -1.51
N LEU A 132 15.17 15.55 -1.39
CA LEU A 132 15.78 16.84 -1.05
C LEU A 132 15.59 17.90 -2.13
N ILE A 133 15.66 17.51 -3.41
CA ILE A 133 15.40 18.40 -4.55
C ILE A 133 13.93 18.82 -4.57
N CYS A 134 13.00 17.88 -4.41
CA CYS A 134 11.57 18.18 -4.32
C CYS A 134 11.30 19.14 -3.16
N TRP A 135 11.82 18.86 -1.96
CA TRP A 135 11.66 19.74 -0.81
C TRP A 135 12.20 21.16 -1.05
N ARG A 136 13.39 21.29 -1.66
CA ARG A 136 13.95 22.61 -2.02
C ARG A 136 13.11 23.34 -3.06
N ALA A 137 12.59 22.64 -4.06
CA ALA A 137 11.76 23.23 -5.10
C ALA A 137 10.45 23.78 -4.53
N THR A 138 9.81 23.06 -3.58
CA THR A 138 8.54 23.50 -3.00
C THR A 138 8.71 24.53 -1.87
N LYS A 139 9.91 24.74 -1.33
CA LYS A 139 10.17 25.78 -0.32
C LYS A 139 10.19 27.21 -0.92
N ASN A 140 10.35 27.33 -2.24
CA ASN A 140 10.46 28.61 -2.96
C ASN A 140 9.21 28.98 -3.79
N SER A 141 8.11 28.23 -3.67
CA SER A 141 6.79 28.58 -4.23
C SER A 141 5.83 28.91 -3.10
#